data_AF-A0A356EKY0-F1
#
_entry.id   AF-A0A356EKY0-F1
#
_cell.length_a   1.000
_cell.length_b   1.000
_cell.length_c   1.000
_cell.angle_alpha   90.00
_cell.angle_beta   90.00
_cell.angle_gamma   90.00
#
_symmetry.space_group_name_H-M   'P 1'
#
loop_
_entity.id
_entity.type
_entity.pdbx_description
1 polymer ?
#
loop_
_entity_poly.entity_id
_entity_poly.type
_entity_poly.pdbx_seq_one_letter_code
_entity_poly.pdbx_strand_id
1 'polypeptide(L)'
;MSDQGFSLATTTEALLALSVRDAIGESKKAECWSYGQVFFGRAKAAEAGDDNKSAIAWRLLGQLSQIKVEEGNPNEPFRPMFENATGRSVLPCDLDEVTARAVLELARATEDAELRAKLFDICWDRLRDVEAARMAVRSYIEAADRLFDPDHWVQYVQRIERALRLARQIRDEDLQKTILDAIEGRVIALEGRDPLYMTSRLMELLHEFKHADPAVMCKIAAQAAKVAEGQKDFDRARAHLENVQRWARRGGDKDAERNARVAIAASYVSQADLHSGPGGELAAAHFLESAHEAYRAIPGMRDKAEEVYGQLRQQQIRARDAMQEITSEGIDLSPVIKAARERVSGKPFREALLAFATVTHPTDFDQETENTRKIIERFPLQSLLGGALIDGDGRIVAHRTPGLIADEKQQEQHLWERLVEQVTMGYQINVEAEIIPGMNQLAFEHSVSIGDMRDLV
;
A
#
# COMPACT_ATOMS: atom_id res chain seq x y z
N MET A 1 3.24 4.55 -31.61
CA MET A 1 4.58 4.05 -31.97
C MET A 1 4.53 2.54 -31.87
N SER A 2 4.73 1.90 -33.00
CA SER A 2 4.60 0.48 -33.28
C SER A 2 5.62 -0.38 -32.52
N ASP A 3 5.15 -1.46 -31.92
CA ASP A 3 5.63 -2.85 -32.05
C ASP A 3 7.12 -3.08 -32.41
N GLN A 4 8.03 -2.40 -31.71
CA GLN A 4 9.43 -2.83 -31.64
C GLN A 4 9.52 -3.82 -30.49
N GLY A 5 9.40 -5.11 -30.82
CA GLY A 5 9.82 -6.18 -29.92
C GLY A 5 11.22 -5.88 -29.37
N PHE A 6 11.49 -6.33 -28.14
CA PHE A 6 12.74 -6.13 -27.39
C PHE A 6 13.97 -6.77 -28.05
N SER A 7 14.24 -6.50 -29.33
CA SER A 7 15.41 -7.01 -30.02
C SER A 7 16.61 -6.14 -29.67
N LEU A 8 17.13 -6.33 -28.45
CA LEU A 8 18.50 -5.96 -28.10
C LEU A 8 19.34 -7.24 -28.04
N ALA A 9 19.37 -7.95 -29.17
CA ALA A 9 20.33 -9.02 -29.36
C ALA A 9 21.75 -8.42 -29.38
N THR A 10 22.64 -8.97 -28.56
CA THR A 10 24.05 -8.53 -28.51
C THR A 10 24.98 -9.72 -28.34
N THR A 11 26.26 -9.54 -28.64
CA THR A 11 27.28 -10.59 -28.56
C THR A 11 28.22 -10.40 -27.37
N THR A 12 28.96 -11.45 -27.03
CA THR A 12 29.97 -11.42 -25.97
C THR A 12 31.03 -10.36 -26.24
N GLU A 13 31.51 -10.24 -27.49
CA GLU A 13 32.51 -9.24 -27.85
C GLU A 13 31.99 -7.81 -27.62
N ALA A 14 30.73 -7.55 -27.95
CA ALA A 14 30.12 -6.23 -27.77
C ALA A 14 29.96 -5.86 -26.28
N LEU A 15 29.51 -6.80 -25.44
CA LEU A 15 29.37 -6.55 -24.00
C LEU A 15 30.72 -6.43 -23.29
N LEU A 16 31.71 -7.27 -23.62
CA LEU A 16 33.03 -7.23 -22.99
C LEU A 16 33.88 -6.04 -23.46
N ALA A 17 33.56 -5.43 -24.60
CA ALA A 17 34.21 -4.20 -25.06
C ALA A 17 33.78 -2.96 -24.25
N LEU A 18 32.69 -3.05 -23.49
CA LEU A 18 32.18 -1.93 -22.70
C LEU A 18 33.09 -1.63 -21.49
N SER A 19 33.36 -0.34 -21.25
CA SER A 19 34.07 0.12 -20.05
C SER A 19 33.15 0.16 -18.81
N VAL A 20 32.58 -0.98 -18.43
CA VAL A 20 31.58 -1.09 -17.35
C VAL A 20 32.11 -0.56 -16.01
N ARG A 21 33.39 -0.82 -15.69
CA ARG A 21 34.03 -0.31 -14.46
C ARG A 21 34.00 1.22 -14.39
N ASP A 22 34.36 1.88 -15.49
CA ASP A 22 34.41 3.34 -15.55
C ASP A 22 32.99 3.92 -15.42
N ALA A 23 32.02 3.31 -16.10
CA ALA A 23 30.62 3.72 -16.02
C ALA A 23 30.03 3.53 -14.60
N ILE A 24 30.38 2.46 -13.88
CA ILE A 24 29.99 2.29 -12.48
C ILE A 24 30.59 3.40 -11.61
N GLY A 25 31.85 3.80 -11.87
CA GLY A 25 32.54 4.88 -11.16
C GLY A 25 31.89 6.27 -11.31
N GLU A 26 31.06 6.47 -12.33
CA GLU A 26 30.27 7.71 -12.53
C GLU A 26 28.99 7.74 -11.70
N SER A 27 28.60 6.60 -11.11
CA SER A 27 27.33 6.49 -10.40
C SER A 27 27.39 7.14 -9.02
N LYS A 28 26.31 7.81 -8.63
CA LYS A 28 26.18 8.46 -7.31
C LYS A 28 25.98 7.46 -6.17
N LYS A 29 25.47 6.27 -6.48
CA LYS A 29 25.18 5.20 -5.52
C LYS A 29 25.67 3.88 -6.09
N ALA A 30 26.19 3.03 -5.21
CA ALA A 30 26.64 1.68 -5.55
C ALA A 30 25.44 0.71 -5.65
N GLU A 31 24.47 1.04 -6.51
CA GLU A 31 23.21 0.32 -6.66
C GLU A 31 22.88 0.12 -8.14
N CYS A 32 22.38 -1.06 -8.51
CA CYS A 32 22.02 -1.41 -9.89
C CYS A 32 21.08 -0.38 -10.55
N TRP A 33 20.14 0.19 -9.79
CA TRP A 33 19.25 1.24 -10.31
C TRP A 33 20.03 2.47 -10.82
N SER A 34 20.98 2.95 -10.03
CA SER A 34 21.81 4.11 -10.36
C SER A 34 22.84 3.79 -11.43
N TYR A 35 23.33 2.54 -11.51
CA TYR A 35 24.17 2.10 -12.63
C TYR A 35 23.40 2.15 -13.95
N GLY A 36 22.15 1.67 -13.95
CA GLY A 36 21.30 1.68 -15.14
C GLY A 36 21.10 3.08 -15.74
N GLN A 37 20.98 4.12 -14.89
CA GLN A 37 20.89 5.50 -15.35
C GLN A 37 22.15 5.94 -16.11
N VAL A 38 23.34 5.57 -15.61
CA VAL A 38 24.60 5.86 -16.28
C VAL A 38 24.70 5.08 -17.60
N PHE A 39 24.34 3.78 -17.60
CA PHE A 39 24.37 2.95 -18.79
C PHE A 39 23.45 3.48 -19.91
N PHE A 40 22.27 3.99 -19.56
CA PHE A 40 21.41 4.68 -20.55
C PHE A 40 22.05 5.97 -21.09
N GLY A 41 22.78 6.72 -20.26
CA GLY A 41 23.57 7.87 -20.71
C GLY A 41 24.66 7.47 -21.70
N ARG A 42 25.43 6.42 -21.39
CA ARG A 42 26.45 5.84 -22.27
C ARG A 42 25.87 5.31 -23.58
N ALA A 43 24.68 4.70 -23.53
CA ALA A 43 23.96 4.26 -24.72
C ALA A 43 23.64 5.43 -25.66
N LYS A 44 23.04 6.51 -25.13
CA LYS A 44 22.73 7.72 -25.91
C LYS A 44 23.97 8.38 -26.51
N ALA A 45 25.08 8.41 -25.77
CA ALA A 45 26.34 8.97 -26.26
C ALA A 45 26.93 8.12 -27.41
N ALA A 46 26.86 6.78 -27.31
CA ALA A 46 27.29 5.88 -28.38
C ALA A 46 26.43 6.05 -29.65
N GLU A 47 25.11 6.23 -29.51
CA GLU A 47 24.22 6.50 -30.66
C GLU A 47 24.54 7.83 -31.33
N ALA A 48 24.80 8.88 -30.55
CA ALA A 48 25.20 10.18 -31.09
C ALA A 48 26.56 10.13 -31.81
N GLY A 49 27.40 9.14 -31.50
CA GLY A 49 28.67 8.87 -32.15
C GLY A 49 28.62 7.79 -33.24
N ASP A 50 27.42 7.37 -33.69
CA ASP A 50 27.19 6.31 -34.68
C ASP A 50 27.76 4.92 -34.30
N ASP A 51 28.08 4.67 -33.03
CA ASP A 51 28.47 3.35 -32.51
C ASP A 51 27.25 2.55 -32.06
N ASN A 52 26.50 2.06 -33.04
CA ASN A 52 25.27 1.30 -32.81
C ASN A 52 25.49 0.01 -32.01
N LYS A 53 26.66 -0.62 -32.11
CA LYS A 53 26.96 -1.86 -31.37
C LYS A 53 27.09 -1.58 -29.88
N SER A 54 27.89 -0.59 -29.51
CA SER A 54 28.04 -0.19 -28.11
C SER A 54 26.74 0.40 -27.56
N ALA A 55 25.98 1.14 -28.37
CA ALA A 55 24.68 1.68 -27.98
C ALA A 55 23.69 0.58 -27.57
N ILE A 56 23.55 -0.48 -28.38
CA ILE A 56 22.68 -1.62 -28.09
C ILE A 56 23.13 -2.33 -26.80
N ALA A 57 24.44 -2.57 -26.66
CA ALA A 57 25.01 -3.25 -25.50
C ALA A 57 24.82 -2.44 -24.20
N TRP A 58 25.08 -1.12 -24.22
CA TRP A 58 24.83 -0.23 -23.08
C TRP A 58 23.35 -0.14 -22.72
N ARG A 59 22.46 -0.08 -23.72
CA ARG A 59 21.01 -0.05 -23.49
C ARG A 59 20.53 -1.33 -22.83
N LEU A 60 21.02 -2.49 -23.29
CA LEU A 60 20.71 -3.78 -22.66
C LEU A 60 21.14 -3.77 -21.19
N LEU A 61 22.37 -3.37 -20.88
CA LEU A 61 22.83 -3.28 -19.48
C LEU A 61 22.01 -2.30 -18.65
N GLY A 62 21.63 -1.15 -19.22
CA GLY A 62 20.72 -0.20 -18.58
C GLY A 62 19.39 -0.85 -18.19
N GLN A 63 18.79 -1.61 -19.11
CA GLN A 63 17.53 -2.31 -18.85
C GLN A 63 17.69 -3.42 -17.81
N LEU A 64 18.68 -4.30 -17.96
CA LEU A 64 18.93 -5.42 -17.04
C LEU A 64 19.22 -4.92 -15.60
N SER A 65 19.92 -3.81 -15.46
CA SER A 65 20.25 -3.22 -14.16
C SER A 65 19.01 -2.66 -13.45
N GLN A 66 17.97 -2.25 -14.18
CA GLN A 66 16.75 -1.68 -13.60
C GLN A 66 15.58 -2.65 -13.49
N ILE A 67 15.76 -3.92 -13.87
CA ILE A 67 14.75 -4.95 -13.61
C ILE A 67 14.53 -5.06 -12.10
N LYS A 68 13.27 -4.89 -11.69
CA LYS A 68 12.84 -5.00 -10.29
C LYS A 68 12.93 -6.46 -9.87
N VAL A 69 13.48 -6.70 -8.69
CA VAL A 69 13.47 -8.03 -8.07
C VAL A 69 12.34 -8.06 -7.05
N GLU A 70 11.56 -9.12 -7.08
CA GLU A 70 10.51 -9.42 -6.11
C GLU A 70 10.99 -10.62 -5.28
N GLU A 71 11.66 -10.34 -4.14
CA GLU A 71 12.40 -11.35 -3.38
C GLU A 71 11.50 -12.45 -2.81
N GLY A 72 10.25 -12.10 -2.51
CA GLY A 72 9.24 -12.99 -1.95
C GLY A 72 8.65 -14.00 -2.94
N ASN A 73 8.86 -13.82 -4.25
CA ASN A 73 8.34 -14.72 -5.28
C ASN A 73 9.47 -15.55 -5.92
N PRO A 74 9.72 -16.79 -5.47
CA PRO A 74 10.81 -17.60 -5.99
C PRO A 74 10.60 -18.07 -7.44
N ASN A 75 9.36 -18.08 -7.94
CA ASN A 75 9.01 -18.57 -9.27
C ASN A 75 9.04 -17.46 -10.32
N GLU A 76 8.64 -16.24 -9.96
CA GLU A 76 8.69 -15.05 -10.80
C GLU A 76 9.43 -13.92 -10.06
N PRO A 77 10.75 -14.02 -9.89
CA PRO A 77 11.51 -13.08 -9.08
C PRO A 77 11.79 -11.74 -9.77
N PHE A 78 11.42 -11.60 -11.04
CA PHE A 78 11.69 -10.40 -11.83
C PHE A 78 10.40 -9.76 -12.32
N ARG A 79 10.27 -8.46 -12.09
CA ARG A 79 9.14 -7.64 -12.54
C ARG A 79 9.60 -6.55 -13.50
N PRO A 80 8.76 -6.20 -14.48
CA PRO A 80 9.07 -5.07 -15.33
C PRO A 80 9.15 -3.80 -14.47
N MET A 81 10.11 -2.95 -14.82
CA MET A 81 10.24 -1.62 -14.24
C MET A 81 9.03 -0.75 -14.56
N PHE A 82 8.53 -0.85 -15.79
CA PHE A 82 7.39 -0.12 -16.33
C PHE A 82 6.49 -1.06 -17.13
N GLU A 83 5.18 -0.91 -16.99
CA GLU A 83 4.16 -1.66 -17.70
C GLU A 83 2.97 -0.75 -17.97
N ASN A 84 2.48 -0.72 -19.20
CA ASN A 84 1.29 -0.01 -19.61
C ASN A 84 0.55 -0.77 -20.72
N ALA A 85 -0.58 -0.22 -21.20
CA ALA A 85 -1.39 -0.85 -22.25
C ALA A 85 -0.65 -1.12 -23.58
N THR A 86 0.50 -0.47 -23.81
CA THR A 86 1.29 -0.57 -25.06
C THR A 86 2.52 -1.47 -24.94
N GLY A 87 2.86 -1.96 -23.74
CA GLY A 87 4.00 -2.84 -23.51
C GLY A 87 4.59 -2.74 -22.11
N ARG A 88 5.70 -3.47 -21.90
CA ARG A 88 6.45 -3.48 -20.64
C ARG A 88 7.93 -3.16 -20.85
N SER A 89 8.73 -3.16 -19.79
CA SER A 89 10.19 -3.23 -19.87
C SER A 89 10.69 -4.68 -20.00
N VAL A 90 11.97 -4.84 -20.34
CA VAL A 90 12.63 -6.16 -20.48
C VAL A 90 12.56 -6.98 -19.20
N LEU A 91 12.42 -8.29 -19.37
CA LEU A 91 12.58 -9.35 -18.39
C LEU A 91 13.62 -10.37 -18.87
N PRO A 92 14.17 -11.23 -17.97
CA PRO A 92 15.14 -12.24 -18.37
C PRO A 92 14.65 -13.15 -19.49
N CYS A 93 13.36 -13.51 -19.50
CA CYS A 93 12.74 -14.36 -20.51
C CYS A 93 12.75 -13.77 -21.93
N ASP A 94 12.93 -12.45 -22.07
CA ASP A 94 13.00 -11.79 -23.38
C ASP A 94 14.38 -11.94 -24.04
N LEU A 95 15.41 -12.39 -23.29
CA LEU A 95 16.74 -12.58 -23.83
C LEU A 95 16.80 -13.84 -24.70
N ASP A 96 17.36 -13.74 -25.90
CA ASP A 96 17.76 -14.94 -26.65
C ASP A 96 18.94 -15.65 -25.97
N GLU A 97 19.19 -16.91 -26.34
CA GLU A 97 20.23 -17.71 -25.68
C GLU A 97 21.64 -17.14 -25.91
N VAL A 98 21.89 -16.55 -27.09
CA VAL A 98 23.19 -15.94 -27.44
C VAL A 98 23.47 -14.76 -26.52
N THR A 99 22.50 -13.88 -26.37
CA THR A 99 22.56 -12.68 -25.52
C THR A 99 22.66 -13.08 -24.04
N ALA A 100 21.87 -14.06 -23.59
CA ALA A 100 21.95 -14.54 -22.21
C ALA A 100 23.33 -15.14 -21.86
N ARG A 101 23.97 -15.85 -22.81
CA ARG A 101 25.35 -16.34 -22.64
C ARG A 101 26.37 -15.20 -22.67
N ALA A 102 26.17 -14.18 -23.50
CA ALA A 102 27.01 -13.00 -23.51
C ALA A 102 26.95 -12.23 -22.18
N VAL A 103 25.75 -12.11 -21.59
CA VAL A 103 25.55 -11.55 -20.24
C VAL A 103 26.26 -12.38 -19.18
N LEU A 104 26.25 -13.71 -19.30
CA LEU A 104 26.95 -14.61 -18.36
C LEU A 104 28.47 -14.38 -18.38
N GLU A 105 29.08 -14.23 -19.56
CA GLU A 105 30.51 -13.93 -19.66
C GLU A 105 30.84 -12.53 -19.11
N LEU A 106 29.98 -11.55 -19.35
CA LEU A 106 30.12 -10.24 -18.71
C LEU A 106 30.02 -10.32 -17.18
N ALA A 107 29.08 -11.10 -16.64
CA ALA A 107 28.93 -11.30 -15.21
C ALA A 107 30.21 -11.86 -14.58
N ARG A 108 30.88 -12.81 -15.25
CA ARG A 108 32.18 -13.36 -14.82
C ARG A 108 33.31 -12.33 -14.84
N ALA A 109 33.29 -11.40 -15.80
CA ALA A 109 34.28 -10.32 -15.90
C ALA A 109 33.97 -9.12 -14.99
N THR A 110 32.78 -9.04 -14.40
CA THR A 110 32.35 -7.90 -13.58
C THR A 110 32.91 -8.01 -12.16
N GLU A 111 33.61 -6.98 -11.70
CA GLU A 111 34.17 -6.95 -10.33
C GLU A 111 33.17 -6.44 -9.28
N ASP A 112 32.27 -5.53 -9.67
CA ASP A 112 31.30 -4.96 -8.75
C ASP A 112 30.23 -5.97 -8.34
N ALA A 113 30.11 -6.22 -7.03
CA ALA A 113 29.25 -7.27 -6.50
C ALA A 113 27.77 -7.05 -6.78
N GLU A 114 27.30 -5.80 -6.79
CA GLU A 114 25.88 -5.47 -6.99
C GLU A 114 25.46 -5.75 -8.44
N LEU A 115 26.24 -5.28 -9.42
CA LEU A 115 25.97 -5.60 -10.83
C LEU A 115 26.18 -7.10 -11.11
N ARG A 116 27.28 -7.67 -10.60
CA ARG A 116 27.60 -9.10 -10.78
C ARG A 116 26.49 -10.00 -10.27
N ALA A 117 25.94 -9.71 -9.08
CA ALA A 117 24.82 -10.46 -8.50
C ALA A 117 23.59 -10.43 -9.41
N LYS A 118 23.20 -9.24 -9.87
CA LYS A 118 22.06 -9.04 -10.77
C LYS A 118 22.22 -9.82 -12.07
N LEU A 119 23.38 -9.73 -12.73
CA LEU A 119 23.61 -10.40 -14.01
C LEU A 119 23.60 -11.92 -13.85
N PHE A 120 24.26 -12.47 -12.82
CA PHE A 120 24.22 -13.90 -12.56
C PHE A 120 22.81 -14.41 -12.22
N ASP A 121 22.01 -13.64 -11.47
CA ASP A 121 20.62 -14.01 -11.14
C ASP A 121 19.73 -14.04 -12.39
N ILE A 122 19.88 -13.04 -13.27
CA ILE A 122 19.21 -13.02 -14.59
C ILE A 122 19.62 -14.24 -15.43
N CYS A 123 20.91 -14.58 -15.45
CA CYS A 123 21.40 -15.78 -16.15
C CYS A 123 20.87 -17.07 -15.53
N TRP A 124 20.74 -17.15 -14.20
CA TRP A 124 20.10 -18.30 -13.55
C TRP A 124 18.65 -18.45 -14.01
N ASP A 125 17.86 -17.38 -13.97
CA ASP A 125 16.45 -17.45 -14.37
C ASP A 125 16.29 -17.83 -15.84
N ARG A 126 17.14 -17.27 -16.71
CA ARG A 126 17.05 -17.47 -18.16
C ARG A 126 17.68 -18.75 -18.69
N LEU A 127 18.87 -19.12 -18.19
CA LEU A 127 19.65 -20.27 -18.69
C LEU A 127 19.52 -21.50 -17.80
N ARG A 128 19.01 -21.35 -16.57
CA ARG A 128 18.99 -22.40 -15.54
C ARG A 128 20.38 -22.97 -15.22
N ASP A 129 21.41 -22.12 -15.32
CA ASP A 129 22.78 -22.46 -14.93
C ASP A 129 22.92 -22.37 -13.40
N VAL A 130 23.05 -23.53 -12.75
CA VAL A 130 23.17 -23.65 -11.28
C VAL A 130 24.42 -22.95 -10.76
N GLU A 131 25.51 -22.92 -11.53
CA GLU A 131 26.73 -22.23 -11.10
C GLU A 131 26.55 -20.71 -11.16
N ALA A 132 25.82 -20.20 -12.15
CA ALA A 132 25.41 -18.79 -12.17
C ALA A 132 24.60 -18.45 -10.91
N ALA A 133 23.67 -19.30 -10.49
CA ALA A 133 22.91 -19.08 -9.26
C ALA A 133 23.81 -19.04 -8.01
N ARG A 134 24.78 -19.95 -7.87
CA ARG A 134 25.74 -19.91 -6.75
C ARG A 134 26.56 -18.62 -6.74
N MET A 135 27.01 -18.19 -7.92
CA MET A 135 27.76 -16.94 -8.07
C MET A 135 26.89 -15.71 -7.78
N ALA A 136 25.60 -15.73 -8.14
CA ALA A 136 24.64 -14.69 -7.78
C ALA A 136 24.50 -14.60 -6.26
N VAL A 137 24.30 -15.72 -5.57
CA VAL A 137 24.16 -15.76 -4.10
C VAL A 137 25.39 -15.17 -3.42
N ARG A 138 26.60 -15.61 -3.80
CA ARG A 138 27.85 -15.08 -3.22
C ARG A 138 28.00 -13.58 -3.45
N SER A 139 27.66 -13.12 -4.66
CA SER A 139 27.74 -11.71 -5.01
C SER A 139 26.69 -10.87 -4.29
N TYR A 140 25.48 -11.41 -4.06
CA TYR A 140 24.45 -10.74 -3.28
C TYR A 140 24.86 -10.58 -1.81
N ILE A 141 25.51 -11.59 -1.21
CA ILE A 141 26.05 -11.49 0.15
C ILE A 141 27.11 -10.39 0.21
N GLU A 142 28.05 -10.39 -0.74
CA GLU A 142 29.10 -9.37 -0.81
C GLU A 142 28.53 -7.96 -1.01
N ALA A 143 27.52 -7.81 -1.89
CA ALA A 143 26.84 -6.54 -2.10
C ALA A 143 26.08 -6.09 -0.84
N ALA A 144 25.39 -7.02 -0.18
CA ALA A 144 24.69 -6.74 1.08
C ALA A 144 25.64 -6.23 2.15
N ASP A 145 26.78 -6.89 2.38
CA ASP A 145 27.74 -6.47 3.41
C ASP A 145 28.25 -5.03 3.20
N ARG A 146 28.43 -4.59 1.95
CA ARG A 146 28.78 -3.19 1.63
C ARG A 146 27.64 -2.21 1.92
N LEU A 147 26.40 -2.67 1.79
CA LEU A 147 25.16 -1.89 1.97
C LEU A 147 24.60 -2.01 3.40
N PHE A 148 25.32 -2.64 4.32
CA PHE A 148 24.87 -2.79 5.70
C PHE A 148 24.81 -1.41 6.38
N ASP A 149 23.60 -0.92 6.56
CA ASP A 149 23.29 0.32 7.27
C ASP A 149 21.95 0.18 8.00
N PRO A 150 21.92 0.14 9.35
CA PRO A 150 20.68 0.07 10.11
C PRO A 150 19.71 1.24 9.86
N ASP A 151 20.21 2.42 9.48
CA ASP A 151 19.38 3.59 9.14
C ASP A 151 18.76 3.44 7.73
N HIS A 152 19.39 2.67 6.84
CA HIS A 152 18.96 2.44 5.45
C HIS A 152 18.87 0.94 5.10
N TRP A 153 18.26 0.16 6.00
CA TRP A 153 18.35 -1.31 6.03
C TRP A 153 17.69 -2.06 4.87
N VAL A 154 16.76 -1.43 4.14
CA VAL A 154 15.95 -2.10 3.12
C VAL A 154 16.82 -2.73 2.04
N GLN A 155 17.84 -2.02 1.58
CA GLN A 155 18.73 -2.52 0.53
C GLN A 155 19.50 -3.76 0.99
N TYR A 156 20.05 -3.74 2.21
CA TYR A 156 20.71 -4.91 2.81
C TYR A 156 19.79 -6.13 2.84
N VAL A 157 18.59 -5.96 3.41
CA VAL A 157 17.65 -7.08 3.60
C VAL A 157 17.20 -7.67 2.27
N GLN A 158 16.92 -6.84 1.26
CA GLN A 158 16.54 -7.31 -0.07
C GLN A 158 17.60 -8.24 -0.69
N ARG A 159 18.88 -7.87 -0.62
CA ARG A 159 19.96 -8.70 -1.19
C ARG A 159 20.11 -10.01 -0.42
N ILE A 160 20.07 -9.95 0.91
CA ILE A 160 20.19 -11.14 1.76
C ILE A 160 18.98 -12.08 1.59
N GLU A 161 17.77 -11.54 1.52
CA GLU A 161 16.57 -12.35 1.25
C GLU A 161 16.67 -13.02 -0.12
N ARG A 162 17.05 -12.27 -1.18
CA ARG A 162 17.22 -12.86 -2.50
C ARG A 162 18.28 -13.96 -2.52
N ALA A 163 19.44 -13.72 -1.90
CA ALA A 163 20.50 -14.71 -1.73
C ALA A 163 19.99 -15.99 -1.05
N LEU A 164 19.23 -15.83 0.03
CA LEU A 164 18.68 -16.95 0.80
C LEU A 164 17.64 -17.76 0.01
N ARG A 165 16.77 -17.07 -0.75
CA ARG A 165 15.76 -17.68 -1.62
C ARG A 165 16.41 -18.45 -2.77
N LEU A 166 17.42 -17.86 -3.40
CA LEU A 166 18.22 -18.51 -4.44
C LEU A 166 18.91 -19.77 -3.93
N ALA A 167 19.60 -19.69 -2.77
CA ALA A 167 20.24 -20.86 -2.16
C ALA A 167 19.23 -22.01 -1.91
N ARG A 168 18.03 -21.68 -1.42
CA ARG A 168 16.94 -22.65 -1.28
C ARG A 168 16.46 -23.20 -2.63
N GLN A 169 16.33 -22.35 -3.66
CA GLN A 169 15.87 -22.76 -4.99
C GLN A 169 16.82 -23.78 -5.65
N ILE A 170 18.13 -23.58 -5.50
CA ILE A 170 19.15 -24.53 -5.99
C ILE A 170 19.43 -25.69 -5.02
N ARG A 171 18.75 -25.73 -3.87
CA ARG A 171 18.89 -26.75 -2.83
C ARG A 171 20.32 -26.88 -2.29
N ASP A 172 21.00 -25.75 -2.15
CA ASP A 172 22.35 -25.68 -1.59
C ASP A 172 22.27 -25.38 -0.08
N GLU A 173 22.19 -26.44 0.72
CA GLU A 173 21.95 -26.37 2.18
C GLU A 173 23.11 -25.69 2.93
N ASP A 174 24.35 -25.89 2.49
CA ASP A 174 25.54 -25.27 3.11
C ASP A 174 25.54 -23.76 2.89
N LEU A 175 25.23 -23.32 1.67
CA LEU A 175 25.14 -21.91 1.34
C LEU A 175 23.95 -21.25 2.06
N GLN A 176 22.82 -21.94 2.12
CA GLN A 176 21.65 -21.49 2.88
C GLN A 176 21.98 -21.33 4.37
N LYS A 177 22.65 -22.31 4.98
CA LYS A 177 23.09 -22.25 6.37
C LYS A 177 24.07 -21.09 6.60
N THR A 178 25.02 -20.89 5.71
CA THR A 178 25.99 -19.78 5.79
C THR A 178 25.29 -18.42 5.86
N ILE A 179 24.26 -18.21 5.03
CA ILE A 179 23.49 -16.96 5.02
C ILE A 179 22.68 -16.82 6.32
N LEU A 180 22.03 -17.90 6.77
CA LEU A 180 21.23 -17.88 7.99
C LEU A 180 22.08 -17.62 9.25
N ASP A 181 23.26 -18.25 9.36
CA ASP A 181 24.23 -18.02 10.43
C ASP A 181 24.68 -16.54 10.42
N ALA A 182 24.90 -15.95 9.24
CA ALA A 182 25.25 -14.54 9.10
C ALA A 182 24.10 -13.61 9.54
N ILE A 183 22.85 -13.92 9.15
CA ILE A 183 21.66 -13.18 9.60
C ILE A 183 21.52 -13.25 11.12
N GLU A 184 21.65 -14.45 11.71
CA GLU A 184 21.60 -14.65 13.16
C GLU A 184 22.68 -13.82 13.86
N GLY A 185 23.93 -13.85 13.37
CA GLY A 185 25.02 -13.02 13.87
C GLY A 185 24.70 -11.52 13.86
N ARG A 186 24.05 -11.02 12.80
CA ARG A 186 23.63 -9.60 12.72
C ARG A 186 22.53 -9.28 13.71
N VAL A 187 21.52 -10.13 13.86
CA VAL A 187 20.44 -9.94 14.85
C VAL A 187 21.01 -9.89 16.27
N ILE A 188 21.94 -10.80 16.59
CA ILE A 188 22.63 -10.83 17.89
C ILE A 188 23.46 -9.56 18.09
N ALA A 189 24.19 -9.09 17.08
CA ALA A 189 25.02 -7.89 17.19
C ALA A 189 24.19 -6.61 17.36
N LEU A 190 23.07 -6.49 16.66
CA LEU A 190 22.18 -5.34 16.74
C LEU A 190 21.45 -5.28 18.09
N GLU A 191 21.11 -6.44 18.67
CA GLU A 191 20.31 -6.56 19.90
C GLU A 191 18.98 -5.77 19.84
N GLY A 192 18.44 -5.58 18.63
CA GLY A 192 17.23 -4.78 18.42
C GLY A 192 17.37 -3.28 18.73
N ARG A 193 18.59 -2.75 18.66
CA ARG A 193 18.89 -1.32 18.83
C ARG A 193 18.96 -0.55 17.51
N ASP A 194 18.68 -1.20 16.39
CA ASP A 194 18.54 -0.51 15.12
C ASP A 194 17.39 0.52 15.19
N PRO A 195 17.51 1.65 14.48
CA PRO A 195 16.57 2.77 14.59
C PRO A 195 15.21 2.46 13.95
N LEU A 196 15.15 1.48 13.05
CA LEU A 196 13.98 1.12 12.25
C LEU A 196 13.61 -0.36 12.46
N TYR A 197 13.36 -1.11 11.39
CA TYR A 197 12.76 -2.45 11.43
C TYR A 197 13.72 -3.56 10.98
N MET A 198 15.02 -3.30 10.92
CA MET A 198 16.03 -4.23 10.41
C MET A 198 16.06 -5.51 11.25
N THR A 199 16.21 -5.39 12.58
CA THR A 199 16.23 -6.57 13.46
C THR A 199 14.92 -7.34 13.36
N SER A 200 13.78 -6.62 13.37
CA SER A 200 12.47 -7.23 13.23
C SER A 200 12.39 -8.08 11.97
N ARG A 201 12.73 -7.50 10.81
CA ARG A 201 12.65 -8.18 9.51
C ARG A 201 13.61 -9.36 9.37
N LEU A 202 14.84 -9.24 9.87
CA LEU A 202 15.81 -10.34 9.88
C LEU A 202 15.33 -11.51 10.74
N MET A 203 14.68 -11.24 11.87
CA MET A 203 14.06 -12.28 12.71
C MET A 203 12.91 -12.99 11.99
N GLU A 204 12.12 -12.30 11.16
CA GLU A 204 11.08 -12.96 10.37
C GLU A 204 11.66 -13.97 9.38
N LEU A 205 12.76 -13.61 8.71
CA LEU A 205 13.47 -14.50 7.80
C LEU A 205 14.02 -15.72 8.53
N LEU A 206 14.71 -15.53 9.66
CA LEU A 206 15.21 -16.64 10.48
C LEU A 206 14.06 -17.57 10.95
N HIS A 207 12.93 -17.00 11.33
CA HIS A 207 11.76 -17.75 11.76
C HIS A 207 11.19 -18.61 10.62
N GLU A 208 10.97 -18.02 9.45
CA GLU A 208 10.43 -18.70 8.27
C GLU A 208 11.31 -19.88 7.83
N PHE A 209 12.63 -19.71 7.93
CA PHE A 209 13.62 -20.72 7.59
C PHE A 209 13.93 -21.70 8.72
N LYS A 210 13.22 -21.59 9.85
CA LYS A 210 13.39 -22.44 11.03
C LYS A 210 14.85 -22.49 11.50
N HIS A 211 15.54 -21.37 11.46
CA HIS A 211 16.91 -21.21 11.94
C HIS A 211 16.94 -20.45 13.28
N ALA A 212 18.07 -20.44 13.99
CA ALA A 212 18.27 -19.80 15.30
C ALA A 212 17.48 -20.40 16.49
N ASP A 213 17.99 -20.13 17.69
CA ASP A 213 17.41 -20.53 18.96
C ASP A 213 16.18 -19.66 19.32
N PRO A 214 14.99 -20.24 19.54
CA PRO A 214 13.80 -19.47 19.87
C PRO A 214 13.90 -18.66 21.16
N ALA A 215 14.60 -19.14 22.19
CA ALA A 215 14.70 -18.43 23.47
C ALA A 215 15.59 -17.19 23.35
N VAL A 216 16.70 -17.30 22.61
CA VAL A 216 17.57 -16.15 22.28
C VAL A 216 16.79 -15.11 21.48
N MET A 217 16.07 -15.53 20.44
CA MET A 217 15.30 -14.63 19.60
C MET A 217 14.18 -13.93 20.38
N CYS A 218 13.42 -14.65 21.21
CA CYS A 218 12.42 -14.06 22.10
C CYS A 218 13.02 -12.99 23.02
N LYS A 219 14.20 -13.26 23.61
CA LYS A 219 14.87 -12.30 24.50
C LYS A 219 15.25 -11.01 23.78
N ILE A 220 15.84 -11.12 22.58
CA ILE A 220 16.25 -9.95 21.77
C ILE A 220 15.01 -9.14 21.37
N ALA A 221 13.98 -9.78 20.81
CA ALA A 221 12.76 -9.07 20.41
C ALA A 221 12.03 -8.43 21.60
N ALA A 222 11.96 -9.10 22.76
CA ALA A 222 11.33 -8.51 23.94
C ALA A 222 12.09 -7.28 24.45
N GLN A 223 13.43 -7.27 24.36
CA GLN A 223 14.22 -6.09 24.69
C GLN A 223 14.01 -4.96 23.69
N ALA A 224 14.01 -5.27 22.39
CA ALA A 224 13.76 -4.32 21.31
C ALA A 224 12.39 -3.65 21.45
N ALA A 225 11.35 -4.44 21.75
CA ALA A 225 10.00 -3.96 22.00
C ALA A 225 9.96 -2.93 23.14
N LYS A 226 10.63 -3.21 24.27
CA LYS A 226 10.71 -2.28 25.41
C LYS A 226 11.42 -0.97 25.05
N VAL A 227 12.49 -1.05 24.26
CA VAL A 227 13.22 0.15 23.81
C VAL A 227 12.33 1.01 22.92
N ALA A 228 11.66 0.40 21.93
CA ALA A 228 10.75 1.10 21.02
C ALA A 228 9.56 1.72 21.78
N GLU A 229 8.97 1.00 22.73
CA GLU A 229 7.88 1.50 23.57
C GLU A 229 8.33 2.68 24.44
N GLY A 230 9.53 2.63 25.02
CA GLY A 230 10.13 3.76 25.74
C GLY A 230 10.35 5.01 24.87
N GLN A 231 10.49 4.83 23.56
CA GLN A 231 10.59 5.90 22.57
C GLN A 231 9.22 6.33 22.02
N LYS A 232 8.12 5.74 22.50
CA LYS A 232 6.75 5.91 22.00
C LYS A 232 6.58 5.52 20.52
N ASP A 233 7.46 4.66 20.02
CA ASP A 233 7.37 4.06 18.70
C ASP A 233 6.57 2.75 18.82
N PHE A 234 5.26 2.91 18.93
CA PHE A 234 4.36 1.80 19.24
C PHE A 234 4.25 0.79 18.08
N ASP A 235 4.37 1.24 16.84
CA ASP A 235 4.37 0.35 15.66
C ASP A 235 5.60 -0.57 15.67
N ARG A 236 6.79 -0.01 15.91
CA ARG A 236 8.00 -0.83 16.05
C ARG A 236 7.95 -1.73 17.28
N ALA A 237 7.42 -1.24 18.41
CA ALA A 237 7.24 -2.05 19.61
C ALA A 237 6.36 -3.29 19.30
N ARG A 238 5.23 -3.10 18.61
CA ARG A 238 4.35 -4.20 18.19
C ARG A 238 5.02 -5.14 17.21
N ALA A 239 5.75 -4.65 16.22
CA ALA A 239 6.49 -5.50 15.27
C ALA A 239 7.48 -6.45 15.99
N HIS A 240 8.14 -5.97 17.04
CA HIS A 240 8.98 -6.81 17.88
C HIS A 240 8.18 -7.76 18.79
N LEU A 241 7.05 -7.33 19.36
CA LEU A 241 6.18 -8.22 20.15
C LEU A 241 5.57 -9.34 19.30
N GLU A 242 5.24 -9.09 18.05
CA GLU A 242 4.83 -10.12 17.10
C GLU A 242 5.95 -11.14 16.84
N ASN A 243 7.20 -10.67 16.73
CA ASN A 243 8.34 -11.57 16.70
C ASN A 243 8.43 -12.41 17.99
N VAL A 244 8.30 -11.80 19.18
CA VAL A 244 8.24 -12.58 20.44
C VAL A 244 7.17 -13.65 20.38
N GLN A 245 5.96 -13.31 19.91
CA GLN A 245 4.86 -14.27 19.76
C GLN A 245 5.21 -15.43 18.83
N ARG A 246 5.74 -15.15 17.63
CA ARG A 246 6.10 -16.17 16.63
C ARG A 246 7.20 -17.09 17.16
N TRP A 247 8.26 -16.52 17.73
CA TRP A 247 9.37 -17.28 18.30
C TRP A 247 8.99 -18.08 19.54
N ALA A 248 8.18 -17.51 20.44
CA ALA A 248 7.71 -18.20 21.64
C ALA A 248 6.85 -19.42 21.27
N ARG A 249 5.94 -19.25 20.29
CA ARG A 249 5.16 -20.35 19.74
C ARG A 249 6.06 -21.46 19.20
N ARG A 250 7.09 -21.11 18.43
CA ARG A 250 8.05 -22.08 17.88
C ARG A 250 8.85 -22.79 18.98
N GLY A 251 9.22 -22.09 20.04
CA GLY A 251 9.89 -22.65 21.21
C GLY A 251 9.00 -23.44 22.16
N GLY A 252 7.67 -23.38 21.98
CA GLY A 252 6.69 -24.01 22.87
C GLY A 252 6.41 -23.23 24.16
N ASP A 253 6.88 -21.98 24.27
CA ASP A 253 6.66 -21.12 25.42
C ASP A 253 5.30 -20.41 25.32
N LYS A 254 4.27 -21.08 25.83
CA LYS A 254 2.88 -20.57 25.81
C LYS A 254 2.70 -19.33 26.66
N ASP A 255 3.48 -19.18 27.73
CA ASP A 255 3.36 -18.03 28.63
C ASP A 255 3.96 -16.79 27.96
N ALA A 256 5.14 -16.90 27.36
CA ALA A 256 5.73 -15.81 26.56
C ALA A 256 4.85 -15.45 25.36
N GLU A 257 4.27 -16.43 24.65
CA GLU A 257 3.34 -16.17 23.55
C GLU A 257 2.12 -15.39 24.05
N ARG A 258 1.50 -15.83 25.16
CA ARG A 258 0.33 -15.14 25.73
C ARG A 258 0.70 -13.74 26.20
N ASN A 259 1.83 -13.57 26.89
CA ASN A 259 2.27 -12.28 27.41
C ASN A 259 2.57 -11.30 26.28
N ALA A 260 3.16 -11.74 25.17
CA ALA A 260 3.37 -10.91 23.98
C ALA A 260 2.05 -10.40 23.40
N ARG A 261 1.02 -11.26 23.29
CA ARG A 261 -0.32 -10.85 22.83
C ARG A 261 -0.96 -9.81 23.75
N VAL A 262 -0.82 -9.99 25.06
CA VAL A 262 -1.30 -9.03 26.06
C VAL A 262 -0.56 -7.69 25.92
N ALA A 263 0.75 -7.73 25.72
CA ALA A 263 1.56 -6.53 25.51
C ALA A 263 1.20 -5.80 24.21
N ILE A 264 0.88 -6.52 23.12
CA ILE A 264 0.38 -5.90 21.87
C ILE A 264 -0.93 -5.15 22.14
N ALA A 265 -1.88 -5.77 22.83
CA ALA A 265 -3.14 -5.14 23.18
C ALA A 265 -2.94 -3.91 24.09
N ALA A 266 -2.04 -4.00 25.07
CA ALA A 266 -1.70 -2.89 25.96
C ALA A 266 -0.97 -1.74 25.24
N SER A 267 -0.14 -2.05 24.24
CA SER A 267 0.53 -1.05 23.41
C SER A 267 -0.47 -0.18 22.66
N TYR A 268 -1.55 -0.76 22.12
CA TYR A 268 -2.63 0.01 21.50
C TYR A 268 -3.35 0.95 22.49
N VAL A 269 -3.61 0.50 23.72
CA VAL A 269 -4.16 1.39 24.78
C VAL A 269 -3.20 2.55 25.06
N SER A 270 -1.91 2.26 25.22
CA SER A 270 -0.89 3.29 25.50
C SER A 270 -0.76 4.31 24.35
N GLN A 271 -0.93 3.84 23.10
CA GLN A 271 -0.96 4.73 21.94
C GLN A 271 -2.25 5.57 21.90
N ALA A 272 -3.40 5.01 22.27
CA ALA A 272 -4.63 5.78 22.40
C ALA A 272 -4.51 6.88 23.46
N ASP A 273 -3.85 6.61 24.58
CA ASP A 273 -3.59 7.61 25.63
C ASP A 273 -2.74 8.77 25.10
N LEU A 274 -1.75 8.50 24.23
CA LEU A 274 -0.96 9.54 23.58
C LEU A 274 -1.82 10.47 22.70
N HIS A 275 -2.90 9.94 22.12
CA HIS A 275 -3.83 10.67 21.26
C HIS A 275 -5.08 11.20 21.99
N SER A 276 -5.16 11.10 23.32
CA SER A 276 -6.36 11.50 24.08
C SER A 276 -6.53 13.02 24.26
N GLY A 277 -5.69 13.84 23.63
CA GLY A 277 -5.78 15.30 23.65
C GLY A 277 -6.71 15.87 22.57
N PRO A 278 -7.00 17.19 22.62
CA PRO A 278 -7.89 17.86 21.65
C PRO A 278 -7.47 17.64 20.20
N GLY A 279 -8.39 17.16 19.37
CA GLY A 279 -8.17 16.85 17.96
C GLY A 279 -7.60 15.46 17.70
N GLY A 280 -7.31 14.67 18.74
CA GLY A 280 -6.81 13.30 18.65
C GLY A 280 -7.87 12.22 18.94
N GLU A 281 -9.10 12.60 19.28
CA GLU A 281 -10.14 11.71 19.79
C GLU A 281 -10.47 10.56 18.82
N LEU A 282 -10.48 10.83 17.50
CA LEU A 282 -10.69 9.81 16.47
C LEU A 282 -9.53 8.81 16.40
N ALA A 283 -8.29 9.28 16.52
CA ALA A 283 -7.12 8.41 16.56
C ALA A 283 -7.11 7.58 17.85
N ALA A 284 -7.45 8.19 19.00
CA ALA A 284 -7.60 7.47 20.25
C ALA A 284 -8.69 6.39 20.16
N ALA A 285 -9.85 6.68 19.57
CA ALA A 285 -10.91 5.71 19.35
C ALA A 285 -10.43 4.55 18.44
N HIS A 286 -9.74 4.83 17.34
CA HIS A 286 -9.19 3.81 16.46
C HIS A 286 -8.23 2.85 17.18
N PHE A 287 -7.32 3.39 18.00
CA PHE A 287 -6.39 2.56 18.77
C PHE A 287 -7.08 1.77 19.90
N LEU A 288 -8.10 2.33 20.55
CA LEU A 288 -8.90 1.60 21.55
C LEU A 288 -9.73 0.48 20.92
N GLU A 289 -10.22 0.67 19.69
CA GLU A 289 -10.87 -0.39 18.93
C GLU A 289 -9.90 -1.54 18.64
N SER A 290 -8.70 -1.23 18.14
CA SER A 290 -7.63 -2.21 17.92
C SER A 290 -7.25 -2.94 19.22
N ALA A 291 -7.17 -2.22 20.34
CA ALA A 291 -6.92 -2.81 21.67
C ALA A 291 -8.07 -3.74 22.10
N HIS A 292 -9.32 -3.34 21.91
CA HIS A 292 -10.50 -4.15 22.26
C HIS A 292 -10.50 -5.48 21.50
N GLU A 293 -10.28 -5.43 20.19
CA GLU A 293 -10.20 -6.63 19.34
C GLU A 293 -9.06 -7.55 19.78
N ALA A 294 -7.87 -6.98 20.03
CA ALA A 294 -6.71 -7.72 20.49
C ALA A 294 -6.94 -8.41 21.84
N TYR A 295 -7.53 -7.72 22.84
CA TYR A 295 -7.87 -8.32 24.13
C TYR A 295 -8.96 -9.39 24.01
N ARG A 296 -10.00 -9.15 23.21
CA ARG A 296 -11.11 -10.09 23.00
C ARG A 296 -10.62 -11.42 22.44
N ALA A 297 -9.57 -11.40 21.60
CA ALA A 297 -8.98 -12.60 21.04
C ALA A 297 -8.19 -13.46 22.07
N ILE A 298 -7.87 -12.93 23.26
CA ILE A 298 -7.03 -13.59 24.27
C ILE A 298 -7.91 -14.28 25.34
N PRO A 299 -7.78 -15.60 25.53
CA PRO A 299 -8.51 -16.30 26.60
C PRO A 299 -8.24 -15.69 27.99
N GLY A 300 -9.33 -15.47 28.74
CA GLY A 300 -9.30 -14.90 30.09
C GLY A 300 -9.11 -13.38 30.16
N MET A 301 -9.14 -12.65 29.03
CA MET A 301 -9.04 -11.18 29.01
C MET A 301 -10.36 -10.47 28.69
N ARG A 302 -11.50 -11.15 28.87
CA ARG A 302 -12.82 -10.57 28.56
C ARG A 302 -13.09 -9.30 29.37
N ASP A 303 -12.81 -9.32 30.68
CA ASP A 303 -13.05 -8.15 31.54
C ASP A 303 -12.23 -6.93 31.09
N LYS A 304 -10.98 -7.16 30.64
CA LYS A 304 -10.13 -6.10 30.10
C LYS A 304 -10.65 -5.58 28.75
N ALA A 305 -11.16 -6.48 27.90
CA ALA A 305 -11.78 -6.08 26.63
C ALA A 305 -13.02 -5.19 26.86
N GLU A 306 -13.86 -5.50 27.85
CA GLU A 306 -15.02 -4.68 28.21
C GLU A 306 -14.61 -3.34 28.83
N GLU A 307 -13.56 -3.31 29.66
CA GLU A 307 -12.99 -2.05 30.18
C GLU A 307 -12.54 -1.11 29.05
N VAL A 308 -11.75 -1.64 28.11
CA VAL A 308 -11.28 -0.89 26.93
C VAL A 308 -12.44 -0.46 26.04
N TYR A 309 -13.48 -1.29 25.90
CA TYR A 309 -14.70 -0.91 25.18
C TYR A 309 -15.41 0.29 25.83
N GLY A 310 -15.45 0.34 27.17
CA GLY A 310 -15.96 1.49 27.91
C GLY A 310 -15.18 2.78 27.59
N GLN A 311 -13.85 2.70 27.53
CA GLN A 311 -12.98 3.83 27.13
C GLN A 311 -13.23 4.24 25.68
N LEU A 312 -13.35 3.27 24.77
CA LEU A 312 -13.66 3.49 23.36
C LEU A 312 -14.96 4.29 23.21
N ARG A 313 -16.02 3.90 23.91
CA ARG A 313 -17.31 4.60 23.86
C ARG A 313 -17.20 6.05 24.33
N GLN A 314 -16.41 6.31 25.37
CA GLN A 314 -16.19 7.69 25.82
C GLN A 314 -15.44 8.52 24.78
N GLN A 315 -14.40 7.96 24.14
CA GLN A 315 -13.66 8.68 23.10
C GLN A 315 -14.50 8.90 21.84
N GLN A 316 -15.35 7.96 21.45
CA GLN A 316 -16.30 8.12 20.35
C GLN A 316 -17.28 9.28 20.59
N ILE A 317 -17.81 9.40 21.81
CA ILE A 317 -18.67 10.54 22.18
C ILE A 317 -17.89 11.86 22.08
N ARG A 318 -16.67 11.92 22.63
CA ARG A 318 -15.83 13.12 22.56
C ARG A 318 -15.45 13.49 21.12
N ALA A 319 -15.13 12.50 20.29
CA ALA A 319 -14.82 12.70 18.88
C ALA A 319 -15.99 13.35 18.13
N ARG A 320 -17.22 12.88 18.39
CA ARG A 320 -18.44 13.49 17.86
C ARG A 320 -18.61 14.92 18.39
N ASP A 321 -18.48 15.13 19.69
CA ASP A 321 -18.69 16.45 20.31
C ASP A 321 -17.60 17.48 19.90
N ALA A 322 -16.41 17.01 19.51
CA ALA A 322 -15.32 17.82 18.98
C ALA A 322 -15.47 18.16 17.49
N MET A 323 -16.46 17.57 16.79
CA MET A 323 -16.70 17.90 15.37
C MET A 323 -17.14 19.36 15.23
N GLN A 324 -16.48 20.08 14.34
CA GLN A 324 -16.87 21.44 13.98
C GLN A 324 -17.78 21.39 12.76
N GLU A 325 -18.89 22.13 12.86
CA GLU A 325 -19.76 22.36 11.73
C GLU A 325 -19.06 23.27 10.72
N ILE A 326 -19.00 22.83 9.46
CA ILE A 326 -18.61 23.66 8.34
C ILE A 326 -19.88 23.95 7.56
N THR A 327 -20.39 25.17 7.68
CA THR A 327 -21.56 25.63 6.96
C THR A 327 -21.12 26.30 5.65
N SER A 328 -21.71 25.91 4.52
CA SER A 328 -21.56 26.65 3.26
C SER A 328 -22.44 27.90 3.27
N GLU A 329 -22.20 28.84 2.34
CA GLU A 329 -23.18 29.90 2.08
C GLU A 329 -24.54 29.26 1.71
N GLY A 330 -25.63 29.83 2.25
CA GLY A 330 -26.98 29.33 2.01
C GLY A 330 -27.37 29.48 0.54
N ILE A 331 -28.02 28.45 -0.01
CA ILE A 331 -28.59 28.50 -1.36
C ILE A 331 -30.02 29.06 -1.24
N ASP A 332 -30.35 30.09 -2.03
CA ASP A 332 -31.72 30.61 -2.09
C ASP A 332 -32.62 29.65 -2.87
N LEU A 333 -33.45 28.91 -2.13
CA LEU A 333 -34.44 27.96 -2.68
C LEU A 333 -35.80 28.61 -2.96
N SER A 334 -35.97 29.91 -2.70
CA SER A 334 -37.25 30.61 -2.91
C SER A 334 -37.82 30.44 -4.32
N PRO A 335 -37.02 30.49 -5.40
CA PRO A 335 -37.53 30.28 -6.76
C PRO A 335 -38.08 28.87 -6.98
N VAL A 336 -37.38 27.86 -6.46
CA VAL A 336 -37.76 26.44 -6.59
C VAL A 336 -39.03 26.16 -5.80
N ILE A 337 -39.10 26.64 -4.55
CA ILE A 337 -40.28 26.54 -3.69
C ILE A 337 -41.50 27.18 -4.35
N LYS A 338 -41.33 28.37 -4.95
CA LYS A 338 -42.40 29.06 -5.66
C LYS A 338 -42.88 28.25 -6.86
N ALA A 339 -41.96 27.74 -7.69
CA ALA A 339 -42.30 26.93 -8.86
C ALA A 339 -43.04 25.64 -8.48
N ALA A 340 -42.63 24.96 -7.40
CA ALA A 340 -43.29 23.76 -6.91
C ALA A 340 -44.74 24.02 -6.47
N ARG A 341 -45.00 25.14 -5.79
CA ARG A 341 -46.36 25.55 -5.42
C ARG A 341 -47.19 25.92 -6.65
N GLU A 342 -46.66 26.73 -7.54
CA GLU A 342 -47.34 27.16 -8.78
C GLU A 342 -47.68 25.98 -9.69
N ARG A 343 -46.86 24.93 -9.68
CA ARG A 343 -47.10 23.72 -10.47
C ARG A 343 -48.38 22.98 -10.05
N VAL A 344 -48.77 23.07 -8.78
CA VAL A 344 -49.95 22.40 -8.22
C VAL A 344 -51.15 23.35 -8.13
N SER A 345 -50.92 24.63 -7.83
CA SER A 345 -51.95 25.62 -7.51
C SER A 345 -52.95 25.87 -8.64
N GLY A 346 -54.22 26.05 -8.27
CA GLY A 346 -55.32 26.46 -9.14
C GLY A 346 -55.83 25.37 -10.08
N LYS A 347 -55.42 24.11 -9.88
CA LYS A 347 -55.79 22.97 -10.72
C LYS A 347 -56.92 22.14 -10.09
N PRO A 348 -57.76 21.48 -10.90
CA PRO A 348 -58.68 20.46 -10.39
C PRO A 348 -57.91 19.33 -9.68
N PHE A 349 -58.50 18.73 -8.64
CA PHE A 349 -57.82 17.77 -7.75
C PHE A 349 -57.00 16.68 -8.48
N ARG A 350 -57.56 16.04 -9.52
CA ARG A 350 -56.84 14.99 -10.28
C ARG A 350 -55.61 15.53 -11.01
N GLU A 351 -55.73 16.71 -11.60
CA GLU A 351 -54.63 17.37 -12.31
C GLU A 351 -53.57 17.91 -11.34
N ALA A 352 -54.02 18.46 -10.21
CA ALA A 352 -53.14 18.91 -9.13
C ALA A 352 -52.35 17.73 -8.54
N LEU A 353 -53.00 16.58 -8.32
CA LEU A 353 -52.37 15.36 -7.82
C LEU A 353 -51.37 14.79 -8.83
N LEU A 354 -51.69 14.76 -10.13
CA LEU A 354 -50.76 14.32 -11.17
C LEU A 354 -49.55 15.27 -11.28
N ALA A 355 -49.79 16.58 -11.18
CA ALA A 355 -48.75 17.58 -11.17
C ALA A 355 -47.83 17.46 -9.94
N PHE A 356 -48.40 17.14 -8.79
CA PHE A 356 -47.66 16.87 -7.55
C PHE A 356 -46.85 15.56 -7.63
N ALA A 357 -47.45 14.48 -8.15
CA ALA A 357 -46.76 13.20 -8.35
C ALA A 357 -45.55 13.30 -9.29
N THR A 358 -45.48 14.35 -10.09
CA THR A 358 -44.40 14.67 -11.03
C THR A 358 -43.69 15.99 -10.70
N VAL A 359 -43.74 16.41 -9.43
CA VAL A 359 -43.06 17.63 -8.97
C VAL A 359 -41.54 17.45 -8.97
N THR A 360 -41.07 16.24 -8.67
CA THR A 360 -39.66 15.83 -8.79
C THR A 360 -39.45 14.92 -10.00
N HIS A 361 -38.22 14.87 -10.50
CA HIS A 361 -37.81 13.93 -11.55
C HIS A 361 -36.94 12.80 -10.99
N PRO A 362 -36.98 11.59 -11.61
CA PRO A 362 -36.01 10.54 -11.30
C PRO A 362 -34.58 11.06 -11.50
N THR A 363 -33.66 10.63 -10.63
CA THR A 363 -32.25 11.01 -10.75
C THR A 363 -31.63 10.43 -12.00
N ASP A 364 -31.06 11.31 -12.83
CA ASP A 364 -30.21 10.93 -13.95
C ASP A 364 -28.79 10.65 -13.43
N PHE A 365 -28.50 9.38 -13.17
CA PHE A 365 -27.21 8.97 -12.64
C PHE A 365 -26.05 9.24 -13.60
N ASP A 366 -26.27 9.24 -14.92
CA ASP A 366 -25.21 9.54 -15.89
C ASP A 366 -24.82 11.02 -15.79
N GLN A 367 -25.82 11.90 -15.72
CA GLN A 367 -25.60 13.34 -15.55
C GLN A 367 -24.97 13.66 -14.19
N GLU A 368 -25.45 13.02 -13.11
CA GLU A 368 -24.89 13.22 -11.78
C GLU A 368 -23.46 12.68 -11.66
N THR A 369 -23.13 11.58 -12.34
CA THR A 369 -21.76 11.05 -12.40
C THR A 369 -20.82 12.07 -13.06
N GLU A 370 -21.25 12.69 -14.16
CA GLU A 370 -20.47 13.73 -14.84
C GLU A 370 -20.32 15.00 -13.98
N ASN A 371 -21.37 15.38 -13.26
CA ASN A 371 -21.31 16.51 -12.32
C ASN A 371 -20.34 16.22 -11.16
N THR A 372 -20.40 15.00 -10.62
CA THR A 372 -19.50 14.54 -9.55
C THR A 372 -18.04 14.60 -10.01
N ARG A 373 -17.74 14.12 -11.23
CA ARG A 373 -16.40 14.19 -11.83
C ARG A 373 -15.89 15.64 -11.89
N LYS A 374 -16.72 16.58 -12.35
CA LYS A 374 -16.37 18.01 -12.40
C LYS A 374 -16.09 18.60 -11.02
N ILE A 375 -16.85 18.18 -10.00
CA ILE A 375 -16.62 18.63 -8.62
C ILE A 375 -15.29 18.10 -8.08
N ILE A 376 -14.98 16.83 -8.33
CA ILE A 376 -13.70 16.21 -7.95
C ILE A 376 -12.53 16.97 -8.59
N GLU A 377 -12.62 17.28 -9.89
CA GLU A 377 -11.61 18.04 -10.64
C GLU A 377 -11.48 19.49 -10.15
N ARG A 378 -12.60 20.13 -9.79
CA ARG A 378 -12.63 21.52 -9.32
C ARG A 378 -12.10 21.69 -7.90
N PHE A 379 -12.29 20.69 -7.03
CA PHE A 379 -11.85 20.70 -5.64
C PHE A 379 -10.89 19.53 -5.35
N PRO A 380 -9.70 19.51 -5.99
CA PRO A 380 -8.80 18.37 -5.90
C PRO A 380 -8.38 18.13 -4.46
N LEU A 381 -7.99 19.17 -3.72
CA LEU A 381 -7.53 19.06 -2.33
C LEU A 381 -8.56 18.43 -1.38
N GLN A 382 -9.86 18.68 -1.59
CA GLN A 382 -10.92 18.05 -0.78
C GLN A 382 -11.12 16.58 -1.16
N SER A 383 -10.96 16.25 -2.44
CA SER A 383 -11.03 14.88 -2.95
C SER A 383 -9.81 14.05 -2.57
N LEU A 384 -8.66 14.70 -2.31
CA LEU A 384 -7.44 14.04 -1.84
C LEU A 384 -7.56 13.50 -0.41
N LEU A 385 -8.41 14.12 0.41
CA LEU A 385 -8.57 13.75 1.80
C LEU A 385 -9.65 12.67 1.94
N GLY A 386 -9.26 11.53 2.52
CA GLY A 386 -10.22 10.56 3.04
C GLY A 386 -11.07 11.17 4.15
N GLY A 387 -12.09 10.44 4.58
CA GLY A 387 -12.99 10.87 5.65
C GLY A 387 -13.59 9.68 6.37
N ALA A 388 -14.14 9.90 7.55
CA ALA A 388 -14.93 8.91 8.26
C ALA A 388 -16.35 9.45 8.42
N LEU A 389 -17.34 8.68 8.00
CA LEU A 389 -18.73 8.95 8.31
C LEU A 389 -19.01 8.41 9.71
N ILE A 390 -19.52 9.28 10.58
CA ILE A 390 -19.78 8.96 11.99
C ILE A 390 -21.27 9.03 12.26
N ASP A 391 -21.82 8.04 12.97
CA ASP A 391 -23.22 8.04 13.39
C ASP A 391 -23.48 8.94 14.61
N GLY A 392 -24.76 9.07 15.00
CA GLY A 392 -25.15 9.87 16.18
C GLY A 392 -24.54 9.40 17.50
N ASP A 393 -24.05 8.15 17.55
CA ASP A 393 -23.41 7.49 18.69
C ASP A 393 -21.87 7.59 18.65
N GLY A 394 -21.31 8.33 17.69
CA GLY A 394 -19.86 8.55 17.55
C GLY A 394 -19.12 7.39 16.89
N ARG A 395 -19.82 6.40 16.32
CA ARG A 395 -19.19 5.24 15.66
C ARG A 395 -18.91 5.54 14.20
N ILE A 396 -17.74 5.12 13.73
CA ILE A 396 -17.43 5.15 12.31
C ILE A 396 -18.29 4.08 11.61
N VAL A 397 -19.14 4.52 10.68
CA VAL A 397 -20.02 3.64 9.91
C VAL A 397 -19.56 3.45 8.46
N ALA A 398 -18.71 4.36 7.97
CA ALA A 398 -18.05 4.22 6.69
C ALA A 398 -16.75 5.02 6.66
N HIS A 399 -15.80 4.56 5.86
CA HIS A 399 -14.65 5.36 5.45
C HIS A 399 -14.86 5.83 4.02
N ARG A 400 -14.44 7.06 3.76
CA ARG A 400 -14.38 7.61 2.41
C ARG A 400 -13.03 7.29 1.82
N THR A 401 -13.05 6.71 0.64
CA THR A 401 -11.86 6.39 -0.15
C THR A 401 -11.18 7.69 -0.59
N PRO A 402 -9.87 7.89 -0.34
CA PRO A 402 -9.13 9.05 -0.85
C PRO A 402 -9.02 9.04 -2.38
N GLY A 403 -8.96 10.21 -3.03
CA GLY A 403 -8.86 10.31 -4.49
C GLY A 403 -7.46 10.09 -5.07
N LEU A 404 -6.40 10.06 -4.24
CA LEU A 404 -5.01 9.81 -4.65
C LEU A 404 -4.72 8.30 -4.62
N ILE A 405 -5.32 7.57 -5.54
CA ILE A 405 -5.13 6.12 -5.63
C ILE A 405 -4.77 5.73 -7.07
N ALA A 406 -3.71 4.92 -7.21
CA ALA A 406 -3.23 4.45 -8.51
C ALA A 406 -4.03 3.26 -9.07
N ASP A 407 -4.81 2.58 -8.23
CA ASP A 407 -5.65 1.43 -8.59
C ASP A 407 -7.00 1.87 -9.17
N GLU A 408 -7.34 1.37 -10.36
CA GLU A 408 -8.56 1.75 -11.10
C GLU A 408 -9.84 1.38 -10.34
N LYS A 409 -9.88 0.25 -9.64
CA LYS A 409 -11.08 -0.17 -8.89
C LYS A 409 -11.35 0.75 -7.71
N GLN A 410 -10.30 1.16 -7.02
CA GLN A 410 -10.41 2.11 -5.92
C GLN A 410 -10.76 3.53 -6.40
N GLN A 411 -10.35 3.92 -7.62
CA GLN A 411 -10.82 5.17 -8.24
C GLN A 411 -12.32 5.13 -8.58
N GLU A 412 -12.82 4.02 -9.14
CA GLU A 412 -14.25 3.84 -9.39
C GLU A 412 -15.06 3.90 -8.08
N GLN A 413 -14.55 3.25 -7.02
CA GLN A 413 -15.16 3.28 -5.70
C GLN A 413 -15.22 4.71 -5.13
N HIS A 414 -14.13 5.48 -5.24
CA HIS A 414 -14.10 6.89 -4.83
C HIS A 414 -15.16 7.73 -5.56
N LEU A 415 -15.27 7.57 -6.89
CA LEU A 415 -16.27 8.27 -7.69
C LEU A 415 -17.70 7.90 -7.27
N TRP A 416 -17.95 6.61 -7.05
CA TRP A 416 -19.25 6.12 -6.61
C TRP A 416 -19.65 6.67 -5.24
N GLU A 417 -18.75 6.65 -4.26
CA GLU A 417 -19.00 7.20 -2.92
C GLU A 417 -19.34 8.69 -2.99
N ARG A 418 -18.61 9.46 -3.81
CA ARG A 418 -18.87 10.88 -4.07
C ARG A 418 -20.25 11.12 -4.72
N LEU A 419 -20.61 10.30 -5.71
CA LEU A 419 -21.88 10.38 -6.39
C LEU A 419 -23.05 10.13 -5.42
N VAL A 420 -22.95 9.08 -4.59
CA VAL A 420 -23.97 8.74 -3.60
C VAL A 420 -24.16 9.87 -2.58
N GLU A 421 -23.07 10.47 -2.09
CA GLU A 421 -23.14 11.63 -1.18
C GLU A 421 -23.88 12.81 -1.82
N GLN A 422 -23.53 13.16 -3.06
CA GLN A 422 -24.14 14.26 -3.80
C GLN A 422 -25.63 14.04 -4.06
N VAL A 423 -25.99 12.85 -4.55
CA VAL A 423 -27.39 12.50 -4.83
C VAL A 423 -28.22 12.48 -3.54
N THR A 424 -27.65 11.98 -2.44
CA THR A 424 -28.33 11.96 -1.13
C THR A 424 -28.63 13.39 -0.64
N MET A 425 -27.67 14.31 -0.76
CA MET A 425 -27.91 15.73 -0.45
C MET A 425 -28.97 16.34 -1.38
N GLY A 426 -28.92 16.04 -2.67
CA GLY A 426 -29.91 16.49 -3.65
C GLY A 426 -31.33 16.05 -3.30
N TYR A 427 -31.52 14.81 -2.86
CA TYR A 427 -32.83 14.32 -2.42
C TYR A 427 -33.36 15.08 -1.19
N GLN A 428 -32.50 15.39 -0.21
CA GLN A 428 -32.90 16.20 0.94
C GLN A 428 -33.39 17.59 0.51
N ILE A 429 -32.68 18.22 -0.44
CA ILE A 429 -33.08 19.52 -0.99
C ILE A 429 -34.43 19.41 -1.73
N ASN A 430 -34.62 18.39 -2.57
CA ASN A 430 -35.88 18.22 -3.32
C ASN A 430 -37.08 18.01 -2.40
N VAL A 431 -36.91 17.29 -1.28
CA VAL A 431 -37.97 17.10 -0.30
C VAL A 431 -38.39 18.45 0.31
N GLU A 432 -37.44 19.24 0.79
CA GLU A 432 -37.69 20.51 1.47
C GLU A 432 -38.17 21.61 0.49
N ALA A 433 -37.63 21.63 -0.73
CA ALA A 433 -37.88 22.69 -1.71
C ALA A 433 -39.06 22.41 -2.63
N GLU A 434 -39.36 21.15 -2.96
CA GLU A 434 -40.37 20.82 -3.98
C GLU A 434 -41.54 20.01 -3.40
N ILE A 435 -41.24 18.87 -2.75
CA ILE A 435 -42.27 17.93 -2.28
C ILE A 435 -43.10 18.55 -1.15
N ILE A 436 -42.48 19.01 -0.07
CA ILE A 436 -43.21 19.58 1.08
C ILE A 436 -44.03 20.80 0.65
N PRO A 437 -43.48 21.78 -0.10
CA PRO A 437 -44.26 22.93 -0.58
C PRO A 437 -45.41 22.57 -1.51
N GLY A 438 -45.19 21.65 -2.47
CA GLY A 438 -46.24 21.19 -3.38
C GLY A 438 -47.35 20.44 -2.66
N MET A 439 -47.00 19.58 -1.71
CA MET A 439 -47.95 18.82 -0.88
C MET A 439 -48.80 19.77 -0.01
N ASN A 440 -48.16 20.75 0.62
CA ASN A 440 -48.86 21.74 1.44
C ASN A 440 -49.82 22.59 0.60
N GLN A 441 -49.44 22.94 -0.64
CA GLN A 441 -50.33 23.65 -1.57
C GLN A 441 -51.53 22.79 -1.97
N LEU A 442 -51.30 21.51 -2.30
CA LEU A 442 -52.36 20.55 -2.64
C LEU A 442 -53.37 20.42 -1.49
N ALA A 443 -52.86 20.23 -0.26
CA ALA A 443 -53.69 20.08 0.93
C ALA A 443 -54.43 21.38 1.32
N PHE A 444 -53.86 22.53 0.97
CA PHE A 444 -54.50 23.83 1.21
C PHE A 444 -55.70 24.06 0.28
N GLU A 445 -55.59 23.69 -1.00
CA GLU A 445 -56.65 23.91 -2.00
C GLU A 445 -57.70 22.79 -2.04
N HIS A 446 -57.34 21.58 -1.58
CA HIS A 446 -58.21 20.41 -1.65
C HIS A 446 -58.34 19.69 -0.31
N SER A 447 -59.57 19.47 0.13
CA SER A 447 -59.89 18.60 1.27
C SER A 447 -59.91 17.14 0.81
N VAL A 448 -58.75 16.52 0.68
CA VAL A 448 -58.60 15.15 0.17
C VAL A 448 -59.21 14.14 1.13
N SER A 449 -60.21 13.38 0.67
CA SER A 449 -60.81 12.28 1.44
C SER A 449 -60.35 10.91 0.92
N ILE A 450 -60.57 9.86 1.71
CA ILE A 450 -60.34 8.47 1.28
C ILE A 450 -61.21 8.12 0.06
N GLY A 451 -62.39 8.74 -0.08
CA GLY A 451 -63.28 8.53 -1.23
C GLY A 451 -62.65 9.05 -2.53
N ASP A 452 -62.09 10.25 -2.50
CA ASP A 452 -61.44 10.87 -3.68
C ASP A 452 -60.25 10.05 -4.17
N MET A 453 -59.55 9.39 -3.25
CA MET A 453 -58.41 8.52 -3.57
C MET A 453 -58.84 7.17 -4.15
N ARG A 454 -60.03 6.66 -3.79
CA ARG A 454 -60.58 5.41 -4.34
C ARG A 454 -61.01 5.56 -5.79
N ASP A 455 -61.52 6.72 -6.17
CA ASP A 455 -61.98 6.98 -7.54
C ASP A 455 -60.82 7.22 -8.54
N LEU A 456 -59.56 7.20 -8.09
CA LEU A 456 -58.35 7.34 -8.92
C LEU A 456 -57.83 6.01 -9.48
N VAL A 457 -58.24 4.88 -8.89
CA VAL A 457 -57.91 3.50 -9.32
C VAL A 457 -59.10 2.92 -10.07
#